data_AF-A0A916C6C5-F1
#
_entry.id   AF-A0A916C6C5-F1
#
_cell.length_a   1.000
_cell.length_b   1.000
_cell.length_c   1.000
_cell.angle_alpha   90.00
_cell.angle_beta   90.00
_cell.angle_gamma   90.00
#
_symmetry.space_group_name_H-M   'P 1'
#
loop_
_entity.id
_entity.type
_entity.pdbx_description
1 polymer ?
#
loop_
_entity_poly.entity_id
_entity_poly.type
_entity_poly.pdbx_seq_one_letter_code
_entity_poly.pdbx_strand_id
1 'polypeptide(L)'
;MVNRRNYHLVKEFLVHQQDTRQLDARSITRYWFYLKFLSLWADEVLFNQLAGIRPVLAVYLSTTRLDGRMGSLDTDTLKKIIQTVKRFLTWLKMKYPQEFCELASDWIEELCPPQCAL
;
A
#
# COMPACT_ATOMS: atom_id res chain seq x y z
N MET A 1 14.03 0.84 -8.60
CA MET A 1 13.46 2.20 -8.81
C MET A 1 11.94 2.10 -8.76
N VAL A 2 11.20 3.14 -8.31
CA VAL A 2 9.72 3.02 -8.25
C VAL A 2 9.11 2.98 -9.66
N ASN A 3 8.30 1.95 -9.93
CA ASN A 3 7.59 1.79 -11.19
C ASN A 3 6.68 3.01 -11.51
N ARG A 4 6.81 3.58 -12.71
CA ARG A 4 6.06 4.77 -13.14
C ARG A 4 4.55 4.55 -13.21
N ARG A 5 4.10 3.36 -13.65
CA ARG A 5 2.67 3.02 -13.72
C ARG A 5 2.09 2.98 -12.30
N ASN A 6 2.78 2.34 -11.37
CA ASN A 6 2.38 2.30 -9.96
C ASN A 6 2.28 3.71 -9.37
N TYR A 7 3.24 4.59 -9.64
CA TYR A 7 3.19 6.00 -9.21
C TYR A 7 1.91 6.70 -9.70
N HIS A 8 1.56 6.54 -10.98
CA HIS A 8 0.35 7.14 -11.54
C HIS A 8 -0.92 6.60 -10.89
N LEU A 9 -0.99 5.29 -10.64
CA LEU A 9 -2.11 4.65 -9.94
C LEU A 9 -2.30 5.21 -8.51
N VAL A 10 -1.20 5.41 -7.76
CA VAL A 10 -1.25 6.02 -6.43
C VAL A 10 -1.79 7.46 -6.51
N LYS A 11 -1.26 8.27 -7.43
CA LYS A 11 -1.70 9.66 -7.61
C LYS A 11 -3.19 9.74 -7.95
N GLU A 12 -3.65 8.86 -8.84
CA GLU A 12 -5.04 8.80 -9.24
C GLU A 12 -5.96 8.38 -8.08
N PHE A 13 -5.54 7.41 -7.27
CA PHE A 13 -6.27 7.04 -6.07
C PHE A 13 -6.41 8.21 -5.09
N LEU A 14 -5.34 8.98 -4.87
CA LEU A 14 -5.39 10.14 -3.98
C LEU A 14 -6.34 11.23 -4.47
N VAL A 15 -6.33 11.52 -5.77
CA VAL A 15 -7.29 12.45 -6.38
C VAL A 15 -8.71 11.93 -6.18
N HIS A 16 -8.95 10.64 -6.43
CA HIS A 16 -10.27 10.05 -6.18
C HIS A 16 -10.71 10.13 -4.71
N GLN A 17 -9.81 9.92 -3.74
CA GLN A 17 -10.14 10.08 -2.32
C GLN A 17 -10.47 11.54 -1.98
N GLN A 18 -9.77 12.50 -2.58
CA GLN A 18 -10.04 13.93 -2.39
C GLN A 18 -11.40 14.31 -2.98
N ASP A 19 -11.70 13.89 -4.21
CA ASP A 19 -12.91 14.30 -4.92
C ASP A 19 -14.16 13.59 -4.39
N THR A 20 -14.08 12.28 -4.16
CA THR A 20 -15.26 11.47 -3.80
C THR A 20 -15.54 11.50 -2.30
N ARG A 21 -14.49 11.47 -1.47
CA ARG A 21 -14.63 11.42 -0.01
C ARG A 21 -14.37 12.74 0.69
N GLN A 22 -14.04 13.79 -0.08
CA GLN A 22 -13.76 15.14 0.44
C GLN A 22 -12.75 15.12 1.59
N LEU A 23 -11.76 14.21 1.50
CA LEU A 23 -10.72 14.14 2.52
C LEU A 23 -9.91 15.43 2.50
N ASP A 24 -9.59 15.92 3.70
CA ASP A 24 -8.76 17.11 3.85
C ASP A 24 -7.31 16.86 3.39
N ALA A 25 -6.61 17.95 3.06
CA ALA A 25 -5.25 17.88 2.56
C ALA A 25 -4.27 17.15 3.50
N ARG A 26 -4.51 17.18 4.82
CA ARG A 26 -3.66 16.46 5.79
C ARG A 26 -3.87 14.95 5.67
N SER A 27 -5.11 14.49 5.49
CA SER A 27 -5.40 13.07 5.27
C SER A 27 -4.79 12.56 3.97
N ILE A 28 -4.88 13.33 2.88
CA ILE A 28 -4.25 12.99 1.60
C ILE A 28 -2.72 12.88 1.75
N THR A 29 -2.10 13.81 2.46
CA THR A 29 -0.66 13.76 2.75
C THR A 29 -0.26 12.50 3.52
N ARG A 30 -1.07 12.08 4.51
CA ARG A 30 -0.83 10.82 5.24
C ARG A 30 -0.99 9.60 4.34
N TYR A 31 -2.02 9.56 3.50
CA TYR A 31 -2.25 8.45 2.57
C TYR A 31 -1.10 8.32 1.56
N TRP A 32 -0.61 9.45 1.05
CA TRP A 32 0.58 9.49 0.22
C TRP A 32 1.79 8.89 0.94
N PHE A 33 2.04 9.30 2.19
CA PHE A 33 3.12 8.76 3.01
C PHE A 33 2.99 7.24 3.20
N TYR A 34 1.79 6.72 3.50
CA TYR A 34 1.57 5.29 3.66
C TYR A 34 1.77 4.50 2.36
N LEU A 35 1.23 4.99 1.23
CA LEU A 35 1.37 4.33 -0.08
C LEU A 35 2.78 4.42 -0.65
N LYS A 36 3.61 5.35 -0.15
CA LYS A 36 5.03 5.39 -0.48
C LYS A 36 5.75 4.13 0.00
N PHE A 37 5.39 3.57 1.16
CA PHE A 37 5.96 2.30 1.62
C PHE A 37 5.62 1.14 0.67
N LEU A 38 4.37 1.08 0.20
CA LEU A 38 3.96 0.08 -0.79
C LEU A 38 4.77 0.24 -2.09
N SER A 39 4.96 1.47 -2.55
CA SER A 39 5.70 1.77 -3.77
C SER A 39 7.18 1.40 -3.65
N LEU A 40 7.79 1.63 -2.49
CA LEU A 40 9.18 1.25 -2.22
C LEU A 40 9.35 -0.26 -2.10
N TRP A 41 8.40 -0.95 -1.45
CA TRP A 41 8.41 -2.40 -1.34
C TRP A 41 8.18 -3.11 -2.68
N ALA A 42 7.27 -2.58 -3.50
CA ALA A 42 7.01 -3.11 -4.84
C ALA A 42 8.17 -2.85 -5.80
N ASP A 43 8.93 -1.77 -5.57
CA ASP A 43 10.01 -1.29 -6.43
C ASP A 43 9.59 -1.22 -7.90
N GLU A 44 10.15 -2.07 -8.77
CA GLU A 44 9.82 -2.13 -10.20
C GLU A 44 8.63 -3.04 -10.52
N VAL A 45 8.19 -3.87 -9.57
CA VAL A 45 7.09 -4.84 -9.74
C VAL A 45 5.76 -4.11 -9.82
N LEU A 46 4.94 -4.46 -10.81
CA LEU A 46 3.60 -3.90 -10.99
C LEU A 46 2.66 -4.29 -9.85
N PHE A 47 1.73 -3.41 -9.49
CA PHE A 47 0.80 -3.67 -8.38
C PHE A 47 -0.14 -4.87 -8.59
N ASN A 48 -0.33 -5.34 -9.82
CA ASN A 48 -1.10 -6.55 -10.10
C ASN A 48 -0.32 -7.85 -9.83
N GLN A 49 1.00 -7.77 -9.61
CA GLN A 49 1.89 -8.91 -9.39
C GLN A 49 2.44 -8.99 -7.95
N LEU A 50 1.89 -8.21 -7.02
CA LEU A 50 2.44 -8.06 -5.66
C LEU A 50 2.46 -9.36 -4.85
N ALA A 51 1.55 -10.30 -5.13
CA ALA A 51 1.45 -11.57 -4.40
C ALA A 51 2.74 -12.43 -4.47
N GLY A 52 3.55 -12.23 -5.52
CA GLY A 52 4.81 -12.94 -5.72
C GLY A 52 6.01 -12.38 -4.96
N ILE A 53 5.93 -11.15 -4.45
CA ILE A 53 7.10 -10.48 -3.83
C ILE A 53 7.39 -11.07 -2.44
N ARG A 54 8.68 -11.28 -2.14
CA ARG A 54 9.18 -11.71 -0.83
C ARG A 54 10.34 -10.81 -0.38
N PRO A 55 10.44 -10.46 0.92
CA PRO A 55 9.50 -10.80 1.99
C PRO A 55 8.14 -10.11 1.80
N VAL A 56 7.08 -10.68 2.40
CA VAL A 56 5.74 -10.09 2.36
C VAL A 56 5.75 -8.68 2.97
N LEU A 57 4.87 -7.79 2.51
CA LEU A 57 4.86 -6.38 2.90
C LEU A 57 4.90 -6.18 4.43
N ALA A 58 4.14 -6.95 5.20
CA ALA A 58 4.12 -6.84 6.66
C ALA A 58 5.50 -7.08 7.31
N VAL A 59 6.25 -8.06 6.79
CA VAL A 59 7.61 -8.39 7.27
C VAL A 59 8.59 -7.31 6.82
N TYR A 60 8.47 -6.82 5.59
CA TYR A 60 9.28 -5.69 5.12
C TYR A 60 9.11 -4.45 6.01
N LEU A 61 7.86 -4.13 6.36
CA LEU A 61 7.54 -2.97 7.18
C LEU A 61 8.01 -3.10 8.64
N SER A 62 8.13 -4.32 9.18
CA SER A 62 8.64 -4.51 10.54
C SER A 62 10.15 -4.32 10.63
N THR A 63 10.88 -4.49 9.52
CA THR A 63 12.35 -4.37 9.46
C THR A 63 12.86 -3.03 8.92
N THR A 64 12.01 -2.25 8.23
CA THR A 64 12.47 -1.13 7.40
C THR A 64 11.74 0.18 7.72
N ARG A 65 12.50 1.25 8.00
CA ARG A 65 11.99 2.63 8.04
C ARG A 65 12.04 3.29 6.67
N LEU A 66 11.18 4.29 6.45
CA LEU A 66 11.13 5.06 5.20
C LEU A 66 12.46 5.77 4.87
N ASP A 67 13.29 6.01 5.89
CA ASP A 67 14.57 6.72 5.79
C ASP A 67 15.72 5.78 5.37
N GLY A 68 15.42 4.53 5.04
CA GLY A 68 16.41 3.49 4.70
C GLY A 68 17.24 3.00 5.91
N ARG A 69 16.97 3.50 7.12
CA ARG A 69 17.61 3.06 8.36
C ARG A 69 16.89 1.84 8.94
N MET A 70 17.65 0.96 9.58
CA MET A 70 17.08 -0.12 10.40
C MET A 70 16.31 0.46 11.59
N GLY A 71 15.12 -0.08 11.82
CA GLY A 71 14.24 0.27 12.94
C GLY A 71 12.77 -0.02 12.60
N SER A 72 11.95 -0.27 13.60
CA SER A 72 10.53 -0.55 13.40
C SER A 72 9.71 0.74 13.36
N LEU A 73 8.68 0.74 12.51
CA LEU A 73 7.57 1.69 12.64
C LEU A 73 6.75 1.33 13.87
N ASP A 74 6.07 2.32 14.46
CA ASP A 74 5.13 2.03 15.53
C ASP A 74 3.95 1.19 15.01
N THR A 75 3.37 0.39 15.90
CA THR A 75 2.30 -0.56 15.56
C THR A 75 1.04 0.11 14.99
N ASP A 76 0.69 1.31 15.45
CA ASP A 76 -0.45 2.07 14.92
C ASP A 76 -0.17 2.58 13.50
N THR A 77 1.04 3.06 13.22
CA THR A 77 1.45 3.42 11.85
C THR A 77 1.44 2.20 10.93
N LEU A 78 1.94 1.04 11.37
CA LEU A 78 1.88 -0.20 10.59
C LEU A 78 0.44 -0.60 10.25
N LYS A 79 -0.47 -0.53 11.22
CA LYS A 79 -1.90 -0.76 11.01
C LYS A 79 -2.47 0.18 9.96
N LYS A 80 -2.17 1.48 10.06
CA LYS A 80 -2.64 2.50 9.10
C LYS A 80 -2.09 2.28 7.70
N ILE A 81 -0.82 1.86 7.56
CA ILE A 81 -0.24 1.50 6.27
C ILE A 81 -1.00 0.34 5.64
N ILE A 82 -1.12 -0.78 6.36
CA ILE A 82 -1.80 -1.98 5.84
C ILE A 82 -3.27 -1.68 5.47
N GLN A 83 -4.00 -0.96 6.32
CA GLN A 83 -5.38 -0.57 6.01
C GLN A 83 -5.49 0.31 4.77
N THR A 84 -4.56 1.25 4.60
CA THR A 84 -4.52 2.14 3.42
C THR A 84 -4.19 1.36 2.15
N VAL A 85 -3.24 0.42 2.24
CA VAL A 85 -2.86 -0.48 1.15
C VAL A 85 -4.03 -1.35 0.74
N LYS A 86 -4.72 -2.02 1.68
CA LYS A 86 -5.93 -2.79 1.38
C LYS A 86 -6.95 -1.96 0.63
N ARG A 87 -7.31 -0.79 1.16
CA ARG A 87 -8.29 0.11 0.52
C ARG A 87 -7.86 0.51 -0.89
N PHE A 88 -6.57 0.79 -1.10
CA PHE A 88 -6.03 1.13 -2.40
C PHE A 88 -6.12 -0.04 -3.39
N LEU A 89 -5.68 -1.24 -3.00
CA LEU A 89 -5.72 -2.42 -3.87
C LEU A 89 -7.16 -2.82 -4.21
N THR A 90 -8.08 -2.76 -3.24
CA THR A 90 -9.51 -2.97 -3.46
C THR A 90 -10.08 -1.95 -4.45
N TRP A 91 -9.70 -0.68 -4.34
CA TRP A 91 -10.11 0.34 -5.30
C TRP A 91 -9.54 0.07 -6.70
N LEU A 92 -8.29 -0.37 -6.83
CA LEU A 92 -7.71 -0.76 -8.11
C LEU A 92 -8.48 -1.90 -8.76
N LYS A 93 -8.88 -2.92 -8.00
CA LYS A 93 -9.73 -4.02 -8.51
C LYS A 93 -11.08 -3.52 -9.02
N MET A 94 -11.69 -2.57 -8.32
CA MET A 94 -12.98 -2.00 -8.74
C MET A 94 -12.85 -1.13 -10.00
N LYS A 95 -11.79 -0.32 -10.08
CA LYS A 95 -11.60 0.64 -11.17
C LYS A 95 -10.99 0.01 -12.44
N TYR A 96 -10.11 -0.97 -12.26
CA TYR A 96 -9.35 -1.64 -13.31
C TYR A 96 -9.50 -3.17 -13.21
N PRO A 97 -10.73 -3.71 -13.32
CA PRO A 97 -10.99 -5.12 -13.06
C PRO A 97 -10.25 -6.05 -14.02
N GLN A 98 -10.01 -5.63 -15.27
CA GLN A 98 -9.24 -6.40 -16.24
C GLN A 98 -7.74 -6.47 -15.92
N GLU A 99 -7.16 -5.40 -15.37
CA GLU A 99 -5.72 -5.34 -15.04
C GLU A 99 -5.41 -6.02 -13.70
N PHE A 100 -6.39 -6.09 -12.78
CA PHE A 100 -6.23 -6.55 -11.40
C PHE A 100 -7.10 -7.78 -11.05
N CYS A 101 -7.65 -8.48 -12.05
CA CYS A 101 -8.43 -9.70 -11.81
C CYS A 101 -7.61 -10.81 -11.14
N GLU A 102 -6.33 -10.94 -11.51
CA GLU A 102 -5.41 -11.95 -10.99
C GLU A 102 -4.99 -11.72 -9.54
N LEU A 103 -5.12 -10.47 -9.05
CA LEU A 103 -4.82 -10.16 -7.66
C LEU A 103 -5.93 -10.72 -6.78
N ALA A 104 -5.73 -11.88 -6.16
CA ALA A 104 -6.75 -12.54 -5.34
C ALA A 104 -7.28 -11.62 -4.23
N SER A 105 -8.61 -11.56 -4.06
CA SER A 105 -9.23 -10.76 -2.99
C SER A 105 -8.84 -11.28 -1.60
N ASP A 106 -8.77 -12.60 -1.46
CA ASP A 106 -8.35 -13.25 -0.21
C ASP A 106 -6.92 -12.85 0.17
N TRP A 107 -6.01 -12.75 -0.81
CA TRP A 107 -4.65 -12.28 -0.57
C TRP A 107 -4.61 -10.83 -0.05
N ILE A 108 -5.46 -9.95 -0.60
CA ILE A 108 -5.58 -8.57 -0.09
C ILE A 108 -6.05 -8.59 1.36
N GLU A 109 -7.00 -9.47 1.70
CA GLU A 109 -7.51 -9.59 3.07
C GLU A 109 -6.52 -10.23 4.05
N GLU A 110 -5.67 -11.13 3.58
CA GLU A 110 -4.58 -11.74 4.34
C GLU A 110 -3.46 -10.73 4.68
N LEU A 111 -3.41 -9.56 4.04
CA LEU A 111 -2.52 -8.48 4.44
C LEU A 111 -2.83 -8.05 5.88
N CYS A 112 -2.12 -8.61 6.84
CA CYS A 112 -2.27 -8.28 8.24
C CYS A 112 -1.12 -7.36 8.67
N PRO A 113 -1.34 -6.33 9.52
CA PRO A 113 -0.22 -5.74 10.25
C PRO A 113 0.56 -6.86 10.95
N PRO A 114 1.90 -6.77 11.04
CA PRO A 114 2.66 -7.70 11.86
C PRO A 114 2.12 -7.54 13.29
N GLN A 115 1.31 -8.50 13.72
CA GLN A 115 0.72 -8.50 15.06
C GLN A 115 1.92 -8.56 16.02
N CYS A 116 2.06 -7.61 16.95
CA CYS A 116 1.57 -7.83 18.30
C CYS A 116 1.67 -9.33 18.65
N ALA A 117 2.89 -9.80 18.91
CA ALA A 117 3.05 -10.98 19.74
C ALA A 117 2.35 -10.65 21.06
N LEU A 118 1.19 -11.29 21.29
CA LEU A 118 0.71 -11.54 22.64
C LEU A 118 1.65 -12.54 23.30
#